data_AF-A0A9D4TIH7-F1
#
_entry.id   AF-A0A9D4TIH7-F1
#
_cell.length_a   1.000
_cell.length_b   1.000
_cell.length_c   1.000
_cell.angle_alpha   90.00
_cell.angle_beta   90.00
_cell.angle_gamma   90.00
#
_symmetry.space_group_name_H-M   'P 1'
#
loop_
_entity.id
_entity.type
_entity.pdbx_description
1 polymer ?
#
loop_
_entity_poly.entity_id
_entity_poly.type
_entity_poly.pdbx_seq_one_letter_code
_entity_poly.pdbx_strand_id
1 'polypeptide(L)'
;MDASFNDPAARLAAAARTFGEFGGVNAGIEVSTTFTVLHADTLPEIFAGEKGPNGGCYLYGRSFNPTVRNLGRQLAALEGAAAGYACASGMAAISSTLLGLCNSGDHIVCSNAVYGGTFALLKDFLPAKCGITATFVAITDLAAVEAAVQPSTRVIYTEALSNPTLVVADIPGLAQVARAKGVKLVVDNTFTPLVLTPLRLGADVVVHSLTKFISGASDIIAGAVCAADGQFINSLMDLKMGPLMLTGPTMDPKVASELSLRIPHLPLRMKEHSARAQRYAEGLQALGARVVYPGLASHPQHELLKRLANPGYGFGGMLTVELGSLDRAKSLMERLQNKHGFGLMAVSLGYFDTLMSASAASTSSELDPAELAAAGISGGLVRISVGVTGTVEQRWGQLEEAYRSVAQVPASAKPTYKAVQVSRDMHTGELKRTPSWHSFGTRDSAGGSGDENEDGTSTATESAIPLPELADLAGPPIKVRRLGASEIYYTKLVHPQAPAAAPLLPLSAQGSVNAGVPAPGGGPVAP
;
A
#
# COMPACT_ATOMS: atom_id res chain seq x y z
N MET A 1 -6.71 31.08 14.85
CA MET A 1 -5.76 30.00 15.19
C MET A 1 -4.55 30.17 14.29
N ASP A 2 -3.36 30.13 14.87
CA ASP A 2 -2.10 30.31 14.14
C ASP A 2 -1.99 29.30 12.98
N ALA A 3 -1.64 29.78 11.77
CA ALA A 3 -1.46 28.94 10.59
C ALA A 3 -0.39 27.87 10.79
N SER A 4 0.55 28.08 11.72
CA SER A 4 1.55 27.08 12.12
C SER A 4 0.92 25.81 12.74
N PHE A 5 -0.22 25.93 13.44
CA PHE A 5 -0.90 24.79 14.07
C PHE A 5 -1.65 23.89 13.07
N ASN A 6 -1.73 24.33 11.81
CA ASN A 6 -2.37 23.57 10.74
C ASN A 6 -1.43 22.51 10.14
N ASP A 7 -0.11 22.70 10.22
CA ASP A 7 0.87 21.74 9.71
C ASP A 7 1.00 20.54 10.67
N PRO A 8 0.80 19.28 10.20
CA PRO A 8 0.97 18.10 11.04
C PRO A 8 2.39 17.97 11.63
N ALA A 9 3.45 18.37 10.92
CA ALA A 9 4.80 18.33 11.48
C ALA A 9 5.02 19.35 12.59
N ALA A 10 4.43 20.54 12.47
CA ALA A 10 4.48 21.55 13.53
C ALA A 10 3.71 21.09 14.79
N ARG A 11 2.53 20.46 14.62
CA ARG A 11 1.79 19.84 15.74
C ARG A 11 2.59 18.75 16.44
N LEU A 12 3.27 17.89 15.68
CA LEU A 12 4.17 16.88 16.25
C LEU A 12 5.31 17.52 17.05
N ALA A 13 5.94 18.58 16.53
CA ALA A 13 7.02 19.28 17.23
C ALA A 13 6.55 19.95 18.53
N ALA A 14 5.31 20.41 18.57
CA ALA A 14 4.66 21.00 19.75
C ALA A 14 4.09 19.96 20.72
N ALA A 15 4.02 18.68 20.33
CA ALA A 15 3.49 17.62 21.18
C ALA A 15 4.34 17.44 22.45
N ALA A 16 3.69 17.07 23.54
CA ALA A 16 4.35 16.84 24.82
C ALA A 16 5.46 15.78 24.67
N ARG A 17 6.68 16.14 25.10
CA ARG A 17 7.81 15.21 25.13
C ARG A 17 7.72 14.33 26.35
N THR A 18 7.95 13.03 26.17
CA THR A 18 8.04 12.08 27.27
C THR A 18 9.50 11.79 27.54
N PHE A 19 9.92 11.96 28.79
CA PHE A 19 11.24 11.55 29.26
C PHE A 19 11.08 10.27 30.09
N GLY A 20 12.10 9.41 30.06
CA GLY A 20 12.17 8.30 31.03
C GLY A 20 12.43 8.81 32.44
N GLU A 21 12.40 7.91 33.43
CA GLU A 21 12.60 8.23 34.86
C GLU A 21 13.90 9.01 35.15
N PHE A 22 14.94 8.79 34.33
CA PHE A 22 16.25 9.45 34.47
C PHE A 22 16.45 10.64 33.52
N GLY A 23 15.42 11.12 32.83
CA GLY A 23 15.56 12.28 31.94
C GLY A 23 16.29 12.02 30.62
N GLY A 24 16.36 10.76 30.17
CA GLY A 24 17.00 10.40 28.90
C GLY A 24 16.41 11.14 27.70
N VAL A 25 17.25 11.55 26.75
CA VAL A 25 16.84 12.27 25.53
C VAL A 25 15.95 11.40 24.64
N ASN A 26 16.31 10.13 24.49
CA ASN A 26 15.38 9.11 24.01
C ASN A 26 14.58 8.57 25.20
N ALA A 27 13.26 8.47 25.05
CA ALA A 27 12.42 7.95 26.11
C ALA A 27 12.79 6.50 26.43
N GLY A 28 12.72 6.13 27.72
CA GLY A 28 12.90 4.74 28.13
C GLY A 28 11.85 3.83 27.50
N ILE A 29 12.24 2.59 27.17
CA ILE A 29 11.34 1.59 26.62
C ILE A 29 10.75 0.79 27.78
N GLU A 30 9.50 1.09 28.11
CA GLU A 30 8.77 0.39 29.17
C GLU A 30 8.24 -0.97 28.66
N VAL A 31 9.03 -2.02 28.82
CA VAL A 31 8.67 -3.39 28.40
C VAL A 31 7.88 -4.16 29.47
N SER A 32 7.57 -3.53 30.61
CA SER A 32 6.81 -4.19 31.65
C SER A 32 5.36 -4.47 31.24
N THR A 33 4.88 -5.64 31.64
CA THR A 33 3.48 -6.06 31.48
C THR A 33 2.60 -5.54 32.60
N THR A 34 3.16 -5.28 33.79
CA THR A 34 2.43 -4.86 34.99
C THR A 34 3.20 -3.78 35.73
N PHE A 35 2.51 -2.93 36.49
CA PHE A 35 3.11 -1.79 37.16
C PHE A 35 2.91 -1.89 38.67
N THR A 36 3.95 -1.56 39.43
CA THR A 36 3.89 -1.57 40.90
C THR A 36 3.32 -0.25 41.43
N VAL A 37 2.68 -0.30 42.59
CA VAL A 37 2.28 0.90 43.36
C VAL A 37 3.05 0.93 44.68
N LEU A 38 3.34 2.13 45.18
CA LEU A 38 4.04 2.29 46.45
C LEU A 38 3.12 2.22 47.68
N HIS A 39 1.82 2.48 47.49
CA HIS A 39 0.81 2.48 48.55
C HIS A 39 -0.35 1.56 48.15
N ALA A 40 -0.83 0.73 49.08
CA ALA A 40 -1.87 -0.26 48.83
C ALA A 40 -3.17 0.36 48.28
N ASP A 41 -3.55 1.54 48.78
CA ASP A 41 -4.76 2.26 48.36
C ASP A 41 -4.72 2.76 46.92
N THR A 42 -3.53 2.91 46.33
CA THR A 42 -3.38 3.37 44.95
C THR A 42 -3.94 2.38 43.94
N LEU A 43 -3.90 1.07 44.20
CA LEU A 43 -4.50 0.09 43.29
C LEU A 43 -6.03 0.24 43.22
N PRO A 44 -6.78 0.21 44.34
CA PRO A 44 -8.21 0.53 44.35
C PRO A 44 -8.57 1.85 43.65
N GLU A 45 -7.82 2.93 43.91
CA GLU A 45 -8.03 4.23 43.26
C GLU A 45 -7.84 4.17 41.74
N ILE A 46 -6.88 3.37 41.24
CA ILE A 46 -6.71 3.13 39.80
C ILE A 46 -7.89 2.34 39.23
N PHE A 47 -8.34 1.28 39.93
CA PHE A 47 -9.50 0.49 39.49
C PHE A 47 -10.82 1.28 39.52
N ALA A 48 -10.95 2.25 40.43
CA ALA A 48 -12.07 3.18 40.51
C ALA A 48 -11.99 4.31 39.46
N GLY A 49 -10.85 4.46 38.77
CA GLY A 49 -10.61 5.50 37.77
C GLY A 49 -10.24 6.87 38.37
N GLU A 50 -9.99 6.94 39.67
CA GLU A 50 -9.56 8.17 40.38
C GLU A 50 -8.10 8.52 40.07
N LYS A 51 -7.25 7.49 39.92
CA LYS A 51 -5.88 7.61 39.41
C LYS A 51 -5.74 6.89 38.08
N GLY A 52 -4.83 7.37 37.24
CA GLY A 52 -4.58 6.75 35.95
C GLY A 52 -3.38 7.32 35.22
N PRO A 53 -3.22 6.99 33.92
CA PRO A 53 -2.03 7.33 33.17
C PRO A 53 -1.72 8.84 33.16
N ASN A 54 -2.73 9.70 33.21
CA ASN A 54 -2.55 11.16 33.29
C ASN A 54 -1.76 11.60 34.54
N GLY A 55 -1.90 10.88 35.66
CA GLY A 55 -1.14 11.08 36.89
C GLY A 55 0.09 10.19 37.03
N GLY A 56 0.52 9.51 35.96
CA GLY A 56 1.67 8.59 35.99
C GLY A 56 1.36 7.21 36.59
N CYS A 57 0.09 6.93 36.91
CA CYS A 57 -0.32 5.63 37.44
C CYS A 57 -0.71 4.70 36.29
N TYR A 58 0.02 3.59 36.16
CA TYR A 58 -0.28 2.52 35.22
C TYR A 58 -0.61 1.25 36.01
N LEU A 59 -1.38 0.35 35.39
CA LEU A 59 -1.83 -0.89 36.01
C LEU A 59 -1.25 -2.10 35.27
N TYR A 60 -1.65 -2.24 34.00
CA TYR A 60 -1.31 -3.37 33.16
C TYR A 60 -1.15 -2.92 31.70
N GLY A 61 -0.15 -3.47 31.02
CA GLY A 61 0.30 -3.02 29.69
C GLY A 61 -0.74 -3.20 28.58
N ARG A 62 -1.71 -4.11 28.74
CA ARG A 62 -2.86 -4.26 27.83
C ARG A 62 -3.73 -3.00 27.81
N SER A 63 -3.94 -2.39 28.98
CA SER A 63 -4.79 -1.21 29.12
C SER A 63 -4.02 0.03 28.67
N PHE A 64 -2.91 0.32 29.34
CA PHE A 64 -2.04 1.44 28.97
C PHE A 64 -0.59 1.11 29.32
N ASN A 65 0.30 1.36 28.37
CA ASN A 65 1.75 1.32 28.57
C ASN A 65 2.34 2.71 28.24
N PRO A 66 3.28 3.25 29.03
CA PRO A 66 3.87 4.58 28.80
C PRO A 66 4.46 4.76 27.40
N THR A 67 5.17 3.76 26.88
CA THR A 67 5.80 3.79 25.55
C THR A 67 4.75 3.81 24.45
N VAL A 68 3.74 2.94 24.54
CA VAL A 68 2.63 2.88 23.58
C VAL A 68 1.83 4.17 23.60
N ARG A 69 1.62 4.75 24.78
CA ARG A 69 0.92 6.03 24.94
C ARG A 69 1.71 7.20 24.36
N ASN A 70 3.05 7.18 24.43
CA ASN A 70 3.88 8.18 23.76
C ASN A 70 3.68 8.12 22.23
N LEU A 71 3.70 6.92 21.64
CA LEU A 71 3.39 6.74 20.22
C LEU A 71 1.98 7.25 19.88
N GLY A 72 0.98 6.90 20.69
CA GLY A 72 -0.41 7.37 20.52
C GLY A 72 -0.53 8.90 20.53
N ARG A 73 0.21 9.59 21.39
CA ARG A 73 0.25 11.07 21.43
C ARG A 73 0.88 11.67 20.18
N GLN A 74 1.97 11.07 19.66
CA GLN A 74 2.59 11.54 18.42
C GLN A 74 1.64 11.39 17.23
N LEU A 75 0.95 10.25 17.13
CA LEU A 75 -0.05 9.99 16.09
C LEU A 75 -1.25 10.93 16.21
N ALA A 76 -1.74 11.16 17.43
CA ALA A 76 -2.79 12.14 17.69
C ALA A 76 -2.37 13.55 17.25
N ALA A 77 -1.14 13.96 17.53
CA ALA A 77 -0.62 15.26 17.11
C ALA A 77 -0.58 15.40 15.57
N LEU A 78 -0.12 14.36 14.86
CA LEU A 78 -0.12 14.34 13.39
C LEU A 78 -1.53 14.54 12.83
N GLU A 79 -2.52 13.83 13.38
CA GLU A 79 -3.92 13.92 12.94
C GLU A 79 -4.68 15.14 13.49
N GLY A 80 -4.11 15.89 14.42
CA GLY A 80 -4.85 16.94 15.13
C GLY A 80 -5.99 16.37 15.99
N ALA A 81 -5.82 15.15 16.48
CA ALA A 81 -6.78 14.41 17.30
C ALA A 81 -6.69 14.81 18.78
N ALA A 82 -7.78 14.63 19.53
CA ALA A 82 -7.76 14.76 20.97
C ALA A 82 -7.00 13.61 21.63
N ALA A 83 -7.13 12.39 21.10
CA ALA A 83 -6.41 11.22 21.56
C ALA A 83 -6.18 10.22 20.42
N GLY A 84 -5.19 9.36 20.62
CA GLY A 84 -4.90 8.25 19.73
C GLY A 84 -4.30 7.07 20.48
N TYR A 85 -4.52 5.87 19.95
CA TYR A 85 -4.01 4.62 20.49
C TYR A 85 -3.41 3.75 19.37
N ALA A 86 -2.32 3.05 19.67
CA ALA A 86 -1.64 2.17 18.72
C ALA A 86 -1.99 0.70 18.98
N CYS A 87 -2.31 -0.04 17.92
CA CYS A 87 -2.80 -1.42 17.95
C CYS A 87 -1.82 -2.37 17.26
N ALA A 88 -1.94 -3.67 17.51
CA ALA A 88 -1.07 -4.70 16.92
C ALA A 88 -1.12 -4.79 15.37
N SER A 89 -2.14 -4.23 14.70
CA SER A 89 -2.21 -4.16 13.24
C SER A 89 -3.20 -3.09 12.77
N GLY A 90 -3.14 -2.72 11.48
CA GLY A 90 -4.15 -1.86 10.86
C GLY A 90 -5.55 -2.46 10.91
N MET A 91 -5.68 -3.77 10.67
CA MET A 91 -6.97 -4.47 10.79
C MET A 91 -7.51 -4.46 12.22
N ALA A 92 -6.65 -4.52 13.24
CA ALA A 92 -7.07 -4.36 14.62
C ALA A 92 -7.59 -2.93 14.91
N ALA A 93 -6.95 -1.90 14.35
CA ALA A 93 -7.44 -0.54 14.46
C ALA A 93 -8.83 -0.38 13.81
N ILE A 94 -9.02 -0.93 12.61
CA ILE A 94 -10.30 -0.91 11.89
C ILE A 94 -11.36 -1.69 12.67
N SER A 95 -11.11 -2.97 12.99
CA SER A 95 -12.12 -3.83 13.61
C SER A 95 -12.52 -3.34 15.00
N SER A 96 -11.56 -2.91 15.83
CA SER A 96 -11.88 -2.36 17.16
C SER A 96 -12.64 -1.04 17.08
N THR A 97 -12.36 -0.19 16.08
CA THR A 97 -13.13 1.04 15.85
C THR A 97 -14.57 0.71 15.48
N LEU A 98 -14.78 -0.20 14.54
CA LEU A 98 -16.12 -0.56 14.07
C LEU A 98 -16.93 -1.26 15.17
N LEU A 99 -16.33 -2.19 15.92
CA LEU A 99 -16.97 -2.85 17.07
C LEU A 99 -17.23 -1.87 18.24
N GLY A 100 -16.50 -0.76 18.31
CA GLY A 100 -16.73 0.28 19.32
C GLY A 100 -17.86 1.25 18.93
N LEU A 101 -18.25 1.30 17.65
CA LEU A 101 -19.27 2.20 17.11
C LEU A 101 -20.59 1.49 16.78
N CYS A 102 -20.53 0.19 16.51
CA CYS A 102 -21.66 -0.62 16.05
C CYS A 102 -21.97 -1.75 17.03
N ASN A 103 -23.25 -1.99 17.25
CA ASN A 103 -23.77 -3.18 17.92
C ASN A 103 -24.34 -4.17 16.90
N SER A 104 -24.70 -5.37 17.37
CA SER A 104 -25.41 -6.34 16.53
C SER A 104 -26.70 -5.74 15.96
N GLY A 105 -26.94 -5.91 14.65
CA GLY A 105 -28.08 -5.34 13.94
C GLY A 105 -27.85 -3.92 13.38
N ASP A 106 -26.73 -3.26 13.72
CA ASP A 106 -26.38 -1.97 13.12
C ASP A 106 -25.85 -2.14 11.68
N HIS A 107 -25.81 -1.01 10.96
CA HIS A 107 -25.46 -0.92 9.56
C HIS A 107 -24.32 0.08 9.31
N ILE A 108 -23.51 -0.17 8.28
CA ILE A 108 -22.39 0.67 7.83
C ILE A 108 -22.57 1.02 6.35
N VAL A 109 -22.45 2.30 6.00
CA VAL A 109 -22.27 2.70 4.59
C VAL A 109 -20.78 2.75 4.31
N CYS A 110 -20.31 2.01 3.32
CA CYS A 110 -18.88 1.87 3.02
C CYS A 110 -18.57 2.27 1.57
N SER A 111 -17.39 2.84 1.33
CA SER A 111 -16.83 2.95 -0.01
C SER A 111 -16.73 1.57 -0.68
N ASN A 112 -17.14 1.47 -1.95
CA ASN A 112 -16.99 0.27 -2.77
C ASN A 112 -15.54 0.00 -3.22
N ALA A 113 -14.61 0.94 -2.97
CA ALA A 113 -13.19 0.79 -3.22
C ALA A 113 -12.43 0.98 -1.90
N VAL A 114 -12.14 -0.14 -1.24
CA VAL A 114 -11.35 -0.23 -0.01
C VAL A 114 -10.41 -1.44 -0.07
N TYR A 115 -9.45 -1.50 0.83
CA TYR A 115 -8.56 -2.64 1.03
C TYR A 115 -9.34 -3.96 1.15
N GLY A 116 -8.89 -5.00 0.44
CA GLY A 116 -9.58 -6.29 0.39
C GLY A 116 -9.85 -6.91 1.77
N GLY A 117 -8.94 -6.76 2.73
CA GLY A 117 -9.17 -7.23 4.11
C GLY A 117 -10.28 -6.46 4.83
N THR A 118 -10.43 -5.17 4.56
CA THR A 118 -11.54 -4.34 5.08
C THR A 118 -12.85 -4.71 4.40
N PHE A 119 -12.82 -4.99 3.09
CA PHE A 119 -13.97 -5.47 2.34
C PHE A 119 -14.48 -6.80 2.90
N ALA A 120 -13.61 -7.82 3.04
CA ALA A 120 -13.95 -9.12 3.61
C ALA A 120 -14.45 -9.01 5.08
N LEU A 121 -13.87 -8.10 5.87
CA LEU A 121 -14.34 -7.82 7.22
C LEU A 121 -15.81 -7.35 7.24
N LEU A 122 -16.15 -6.39 6.37
CA LEU A 122 -17.48 -5.76 6.33
C LEU A 122 -18.53 -6.61 5.59
N LYS A 123 -18.13 -7.30 4.52
CA LYS A 123 -19.02 -8.10 3.67
C LYS A 123 -19.36 -9.45 4.28
N ASP A 124 -18.37 -10.13 4.88
CA ASP A 124 -18.53 -11.53 5.27
C ASP A 124 -18.39 -11.73 6.78
N PHE A 125 -17.30 -11.23 7.38
CA PHE A 125 -16.97 -11.55 8.77
C PHE A 125 -17.93 -10.92 9.78
N LEU A 126 -18.12 -9.60 9.73
CA LEU A 126 -18.97 -8.88 10.68
C LEU A 126 -20.46 -9.26 10.56
N PRO A 127 -21.03 -9.48 9.36
CA PRO A 127 -22.38 -10.03 9.25
C PRO A 127 -22.51 -11.40 9.90
N ALA A 128 -21.58 -12.32 9.61
CA ALA A 128 -21.66 -13.69 10.12
C ALA A 128 -21.38 -13.82 11.62
N LYS A 129 -20.51 -12.97 12.18
CA LYS A 129 -20.06 -13.06 13.58
C LYS A 129 -20.78 -12.11 14.52
N CYS A 130 -21.22 -10.96 14.02
CA CYS A 130 -21.76 -9.88 14.85
C CYS A 130 -23.13 -9.40 14.38
N GLY A 131 -23.63 -9.81 13.21
CA GLY A 131 -24.88 -9.28 12.65
C GLY A 131 -24.79 -7.80 12.25
N ILE A 132 -23.59 -7.25 12.08
CA ILE A 132 -23.36 -5.89 11.58
C ILE A 132 -23.26 -5.99 10.06
N THR A 133 -24.08 -5.23 9.34
CA THR A 133 -24.16 -5.29 7.88
C THR A 133 -23.59 -4.05 7.22
N ALA A 134 -23.27 -4.12 5.92
CA ALA A 134 -22.76 -2.97 5.18
C ALA A 134 -23.38 -2.84 3.78
N THR A 135 -23.60 -1.60 3.35
CA THR A 135 -23.93 -1.23 1.96
C THR A 135 -22.72 -0.55 1.33
N PHE A 136 -22.26 -1.07 0.19
CA PHE A 136 -21.11 -0.54 -0.54
C PHE A 136 -21.56 0.41 -1.65
N VAL A 137 -21.04 1.64 -1.67
CA VAL A 137 -21.39 2.68 -2.64
C VAL A 137 -20.15 3.43 -3.14
N ALA A 138 -20.24 4.07 -4.30
CA ALA A 138 -19.19 4.95 -4.78
C ALA A 138 -19.11 6.18 -3.87
N ILE A 139 -18.01 6.34 -3.12
CA ILE A 139 -17.89 7.38 -2.10
C ILE A 139 -17.87 8.81 -2.66
N THR A 140 -17.58 8.95 -3.95
CA THR A 140 -17.62 10.24 -4.67
C THR A 140 -19.05 10.71 -4.97
N ASP A 141 -20.04 9.83 -4.86
CA ASP A 141 -21.44 10.17 -5.04
C ASP A 141 -22.10 10.37 -3.66
N LEU A 142 -22.07 11.62 -3.19
CA LEU A 142 -22.64 11.98 -1.89
C LEU A 142 -24.14 11.70 -1.80
N ALA A 143 -24.88 11.75 -2.91
CA ALA A 143 -26.31 11.46 -2.93
C ALA A 143 -26.56 9.95 -2.77
N ALA A 144 -25.76 9.11 -3.42
CA ALA A 144 -25.81 7.66 -3.21
C ALA A 144 -25.40 7.27 -1.79
N VAL A 145 -24.38 7.93 -1.21
CA VAL A 145 -24.00 7.75 0.20
C VAL A 145 -25.17 8.11 1.11
N GLU A 146 -25.81 9.27 0.89
CA GLU A 146 -26.95 9.70 1.69
C GLU A 146 -28.15 8.73 1.57
N ALA A 147 -28.45 8.26 0.36
CA ALA A 147 -29.53 7.33 0.09
C ALA A 147 -29.31 5.93 0.70
N ALA A 148 -28.05 5.52 0.87
CA ALA A 148 -27.70 4.25 1.51
C ALA A 148 -27.85 4.28 3.05
N VAL A 149 -28.04 5.45 3.65
CA VAL A 149 -28.23 5.58 5.10
C VAL A 149 -29.63 5.09 5.50
N GLN A 150 -29.64 4.08 6.37
CA GLN A 150 -30.81 3.45 6.99
C GLN A 150 -30.91 3.83 8.48
N PRO A 151 -32.06 3.63 9.16
CA PRO A 151 -32.21 3.92 10.60
C PRO A 151 -31.19 3.20 11.52
N SER A 152 -30.75 2.01 11.14
CA SER A 152 -29.72 1.24 11.85
C SER A 152 -28.29 1.68 11.53
N THR A 153 -28.08 2.66 10.64
CA THR A 153 -26.74 3.09 10.25
C THR A 153 -26.05 3.80 11.41
N ARG A 154 -24.79 3.46 11.65
CA ARG A 154 -23.94 4.12 12.65
C ARG A 154 -22.68 4.74 12.07
N VAL A 155 -22.18 4.20 10.97
CA VAL A 155 -20.89 4.59 10.40
C VAL A 155 -20.99 4.81 8.89
N ILE A 156 -20.35 5.86 8.42
CA ILE A 156 -19.86 6.00 7.05
C ILE A 156 -18.35 5.72 7.09
N TYR A 157 -17.90 4.72 6.33
CA TYR A 157 -16.50 4.30 6.27
C TYR A 157 -15.89 4.54 4.88
N THR A 158 -14.71 5.15 4.83
CA THR A 158 -13.95 5.30 3.59
C THR A 158 -12.44 5.29 3.82
N GLU A 159 -11.67 5.02 2.77
CA GLU A 159 -10.26 5.41 2.68
C GLU A 159 -10.17 6.86 2.20
N ALA A 160 -9.18 7.63 2.68
CA ALA A 160 -8.93 9.00 2.21
C ALA A 160 -8.49 9.01 0.73
N LEU A 161 -7.71 7.98 0.36
CA LEU A 161 -7.30 7.67 -1.00
C LEU A 161 -7.45 6.15 -1.21
N SER A 162 -8.30 5.75 -2.16
CA SER A 162 -8.67 4.34 -2.31
C SER A 162 -7.51 3.45 -2.80
N ASN A 163 -7.47 2.22 -2.31
CA ASN A 163 -6.60 1.17 -2.80
C ASN A 163 -7.36 0.20 -3.72
N PRO A 164 -6.90 -0.09 -4.96
CA PRO A 164 -5.73 0.45 -5.67
C PRO A 164 -6.07 1.63 -6.60
N THR A 165 -7.34 2.06 -6.69
CA THR A 165 -7.81 2.97 -7.75
C THR A 165 -7.52 4.44 -7.53
N LEU A 166 -7.00 4.82 -6.36
CA LEU A 166 -6.55 6.17 -6.01
C LEU A 166 -7.65 7.23 -6.12
N VAL A 167 -8.90 6.84 -5.91
CA VAL A 167 -10.04 7.73 -5.77
C VAL A 167 -9.88 8.52 -4.46
N VAL A 168 -9.98 9.84 -4.54
CA VAL A 168 -9.88 10.74 -3.38
C VAL A 168 -11.29 10.94 -2.81
N ALA A 169 -11.47 10.72 -1.51
CA ALA A 169 -12.74 10.94 -0.84
C ALA A 169 -12.98 12.44 -0.57
N ASP A 170 -14.20 12.93 -0.82
CA ASP A 170 -14.63 14.26 -0.40
C ASP A 170 -14.99 14.25 1.09
N ILE A 171 -13.97 14.21 1.95
CA ILE A 171 -14.13 14.10 3.40
C ILE A 171 -15.03 15.22 3.97
N PRO A 172 -14.90 16.50 3.58
CA PRO A 172 -15.84 17.53 4.04
C PRO A 172 -17.30 17.29 3.61
N GLY A 173 -17.52 16.82 2.38
CA GLY A 173 -18.86 16.46 1.91
C GLY A 173 -19.45 15.29 2.68
N LEU A 174 -18.67 14.22 2.88
CA LEU A 174 -19.08 13.06 3.68
C LEU A 174 -19.35 13.42 5.14
N ALA A 175 -18.55 14.33 5.72
CA ALA A 175 -18.75 14.80 7.09
C ALA A 175 -20.08 15.57 7.24
N GLN A 176 -20.49 16.31 6.22
CA GLN A 176 -21.80 16.97 6.20
C GLN A 176 -22.94 15.95 6.19
N VAL A 177 -22.86 14.92 5.33
CA VAL A 177 -23.84 13.83 5.28
C VAL A 177 -23.89 13.10 6.63
N ALA A 178 -22.73 12.74 7.18
CA ALA A 178 -22.62 12.05 8.46
C ALA A 178 -23.31 12.83 9.59
N ARG A 179 -23.01 14.13 9.69
CA ARG A 179 -23.62 15.02 10.69
C ARG A 179 -25.12 15.17 10.50
N ALA A 180 -25.58 15.35 9.26
CA ALA A 180 -27.01 15.50 8.96
C ALA A 180 -27.82 14.24 9.32
N LYS A 181 -27.20 13.06 9.24
CA LYS A 181 -27.83 11.77 9.57
C LYS A 181 -27.53 11.28 10.99
N GLY A 182 -26.71 11.99 11.76
CA GLY A 182 -26.33 11.60 13.12
C GLY A 182 -25.46 10.33 13.18
N VAL A 183 -24.67 10.05 12.13
CA VAL A 183 -23.75 8.90 12.05
C VAL A 183 -22.30 9.36 12.12
N LYS A 184 -21.37 8.45 12.42
CA LYS A 184 -19.94 8.74 12.52
C LYS A 184 -19.22 8.57 11.19
N LEU A 185 -18.29 9.47 10.88
CA LEU A 185 -17.39 9.32 9.73
C LEU A 185 -16.04 8.74 10.19
N VAL A 186 -15.72 7.54 9.70
CA VAL A 186 -14.44 6.87 9.93
C VAL A 186 -13.63 6.90 8.63
N VAL A 187 -12.41 7.44 8.70
CA VAL A 187 -11.51 7.56 7.53
C VAL A 187 -10.23 6.78 7.76
N ASP A 188 -9.93 5.81 6.90
CA ASP A 188 -8.60 5.20 6.82
C ASP A 188 -7.65 6.12 6.03
N ASN A 189 -6.62 6.64 6.71
CA ASN A 189 -5.69 7.62 6.15
C ASN A 189 -4.31 7.01 5.83
N THR A 190 -4.23 5.68 5.69
CA THR A 190 -2.98 4.92 5.52
C THR A 190 -2.14 5.38 4.31
N PHE A 191 -2.77 5.79 3.21
CA PHE A 191 -2.08 6.18 1.96
C PHE A 191 -1.63 7.63 1.94
N THR A 192 -2.21 8.46 2.79
CA THR A 192 -2.05 9.92 2.78
C THR A 192 -1.63 10.50 4.13
N PRO A 193 -0.79 9.82 4.96
CA PRO A 193 -0.32 10.43 6.19
C PRO A 193 0.44 11.72 5.86
N LEU A 194 0.19 12.77 6.65
CA LEU A 194 0.66 14.15 6.41
C LEU A 194 0.07 14.85 5.18
N VAL A 195 -0.20 14.14 4.09
CA VAL A 195 -0.84 14.72 2.88
C VAL A 195 -2.24 15.20 3.22
N LEU A 196 -3.03 14.37 3.90
CA LEU A 196 -4.35 14.73 4.43
C LEU A 196 -4.37 14.62 5.95
N THR A 197 -5.21 15.43 6.58
CA THR A 197 -5.55 15.35 8.01
C THR A 197 -7.07 15.24 8.14
N PRO A 198 -7.67 14.04 7.99
CA PRO A 198 -9.11 13.89 7.86
C PRO A 198 -9.91 14.43 9.05
N LEU A 199 -9.40 14.39 10.29
CA LEU A 199 -10.08 14.97 11.45
C LEU A 199 -10.30 16.48 11.29
N ARG A 200 -9.33 17.19 10.67
CA ARG A 200 -9.46 18.62 10.34
C ARG A 200 -10.39 18.89 9.17
N LEU A 201 -10.67 17.87 8.36
CA LEU A 201 -11.60 17.90 7.24
C LEU A 201 -13.02 17.46 7.64
N GLY A 202 -13.24 17.06 8.90
CA GLY A 202 -14.56 16.75 9.45
C GLY A 202 -14.80 15.28 9.79
N ALA A 203 -13.81 14.39 9.65
CA ALA A 203 -13.92 13.02 10.15
C ALA A 203 -14.02 12.99 11.69
N ASP A 204 -14.75 12.00 12.22
CA ASP A 204 -14.83 11.76 13.67
C ASP A 204 -13.65 10.90 14.16
N VAL A 205 -13.28 9.90 13.35
CA VAL A 205 -12.25 8.92 13.67
C VAL A 205 -11.36 8.69 12.44
N VAL A 206 -10.05 8.61 12.67
CA VAL A 206 -9.06 8.22 11.68
C VAL A 206 -8.39 6.93 12.10
N VAL A 207 -8.28 5.99 11.17
CA VAL A 207 -7.51 4.76 11.35
C VAL A 207 -6.32 4.71 10.41
N HIS A 208 -5.27 4.03 10.84
CA HIS A 208 -4.05 3.82 10.05
C HIS A 208 -3.56 2.39 10.16
N SER A 209 -3.01 1.88 9.06
CA SER A 209 -1.99 0.84 9.10
C SER A 209 -0.61 1.49 9.22
N LEU A 210 -0.02 1.48 10.42
CA LEU A 210 1.32 2.02 10.66
C LEU A 210 2.40 1.23 9.92
N THR A 211 2.10 -0.01 9.52
CA THR A 211 2.95 -0.89 8.69
C THR A 211 3.46 -0.25 7.40
N LYS A 212 2.75 0.77 6.91
CA LYS A 212 2.98 1.33 5.57
C LYS A 212 3.94 2.51 5.63
N PHE A 213 3.52 3.67 5.12
CA PHE A 213 4.34 4.88 5.09
C PHE A 213 4.81 5.33 6.48
N ILE A 214 4.04 5.12 7.55
CA ILE A 214 4.47 5.56 8.89
C ILE A 214 5.72 4.77 9.34
N SER A 215 5.71 3.44 9.27
CA SER A 215 6.89 2.61 9.54
C SER A 215 8.01 2.84 8.51
N GLY A 216 7.69 2.74 7.22
CA GLY A 216 8.65 3.03 6.15
C GLY A 216 9.63 1.90 5.81
N ALA A 217 9.71 0.82 6.60
CA ALA A 217 10.76 -0.19 6.46
C ALA A 217 10.28 -1.64 6.27
N SER A 218 8.97 -1.87 6.08
CA SER A 218 8.40 -3.20 5.79
C SER A 218 8.77 -4.30 6.80
N ASP A 219 8.91 -3.94 8.07
CA ASP A 219 9.40 -4.78 9.17
C ASP A 219 8.44 -4.88 10.36
N ILE A 220 7.48 -3.95 10.46
CA ILE A 220 6.55 -3.83 11.59
C ILE A 220 5.10 -3.95 11.13
N ILE A 221 4.34 -4.86 11.75
CA ILE A 221 2.88 -4.86 11.67
C ILE A 221 2.30 -4.05 12.83
N ALA A 222 1.52 -3.02 12.52
CA ALA A 222 0.98 -2.10 13.51
C ALA A 222 -0.19 -1.29 12.92
N GLY A 223 -1.05 -0.79 13.80
CA GLY A 223 -2.15 0.12 13.44
C GLY A 223 -2.35 1.21 14.47
N ALA A 224 -3.24 2.14 14.17
CA ALA A 224 -3.63 3.17 15.11
C ALA A 224 -5.05 3.67 14.87
N VAL A 225 -5.69 4.10 15.95
CA VAL A 225 -6.97 4.81 15.96
C VAL A 225 -6.72 6.19 16.58
N CYS A 226 -7.13 7.25 15.89
CA CYS A 226 -7.08 8.63 16.36
C CYS A 226 -8.49 9.21 16.28
N ALA A 227 -8.95 9.93 17.29
CA ALA A 227 -10.32 10.45 17.31
C ALA A 227 -10.37 11.93 17.71
N ALA A 228 -11.34 12.64 17.13
CA ALA A 228 -11.65 14.02 17.53
C ALA A 228 -12.15 14.08 18.98
N ASP A 229 -12.87 13.05 19.43
CA ASP A 229 -13.31 12.89 20.82
C ASP A 229 -12.42 11.88 21.55
N GLY A 230 -11.69 12.36 22.57
CA GLY A 230 -10.85 11.51 23.41
C GLY A 230 -11.63 10.47 24.21
N GLN A 231 -12.92 10.70 24.48
CA GLN A 231 -13.76 9.71 25.19
C GLN A 231 -14.01 8.47 24.35
N PHE A 232 -14.04 8.58 23.02
CA PHE A 232 -14.13 7.40 22.16
C PHE A 232 -12.89 6.50 22.29
N ILE A 233 -11.68 7.07 22.35
CA ILE A 233 -10.47 6.27 22.58
C ILE A 233 -10.52 5.58 23.96
N ASN A 234 -11.01 6.28 24.99
CA ASN A 234 -11.20 5.68 26.31
C ASN A 234 -12.23 4.55 26.29
N SER A 235 -13.35 4.71 25.56
CA SER A 235 -14.39 3.68 25.48
C SER A 235 -13.91 2.40 24.78
N LEU A 236 -12.95 2.51 23.84
CA LEU A 236 -12.32 1.32 23.26
C LEU A 236 -11.51 0.51 24.28
N MET A 237 -11.10 1.13 25.39
CA MET A 237 -10.38 0.53 26.51
C MET A 237 -11.26 0.17 27.71
N ASP A 238 -12.57 0.34 27.60
CA ASP A 238 -13.50 -0.03 28.66
C ASP A 238 -13.36 -1.52 29.04
N LEU A 239 -13.42 -1.81 30.33
CA LEU A 239 -13.17 -3.15 30.88
C LEU A 239 -14.29 -4.15 30.57
N LYS A 240 -15.48 -3.69 30.18
CA LYS A 240 -16.67 -4.52 29.97
C LYS A 240 -17.08 -4.61 28.51
N MET A 241 -16.87 -3.54 27.75
CA MET A 241 -17.33 -3.42 26.36
C MET A 241 -16.25 -2.93 25.40
N GLY A 242 -15.07 -2.54 25.90
CA GLY A 242 -14.01 -1.95 25.08
C GLY A 242 -13.36 -2.96 24.14
N PRO A 243 -13.48 -2.82 22.81
CA PRO A 243 -12.95 -3.82 21.89
C PRO A 243 -11.43 -3.96 21.96
N LEU A 244 -10.67 -2.87 22.16
CA LEU A 244 -9.21 -2.95 22.30
C LEU A 244 -8.81 -3.67 23.60
N MET A 245 -9.55 -3.45 24.68
CA MET A 245 -9.31 -4.12 25.95
C MET A 245 -9.64 -5.63 25.88
N LEU A 246 -10.76 -6.00 25.25
CA LEU A 246 -11.31 -7.36 25.30
C LEU A 246 -10.82 -8.28 24.19
N THR A 247 -10.69 -7.78 22.96
CA THR A 247 -10.12 -8.57 21.85
C THR A 247 -8.58 -8.59 21.90
N GLY A 248 -8.00 -7.66 22.67
CA GLY A 248 -6.60 -7.66 23.07
C GLY A 248 -5.54 -7.47 21.97
N PRO A 249 -5.74 -6.68 20.89
CA PRO A 249 -4.70 -6.42 19.89
C PRO A 249 -3.64 -5.43 20.43
N THR A 250 -2.97 -5.84 21.49
CA THR A 250 -2.06 -5.02 22.31
C THR A 250 -0.76 -4.75 21.54
N MET A 251 -0.37 -3.48 21.45
CA MET A 251 0.91 -3.07 20.87
C MET A 251 2.09 -3.49 21.77
N ASP A 252 3.12 -4.07 21.17
CA ASP A 252 4.40 -4.31 21.85
C ASP A 252 5.12 -2.97 22.11
N PRO A 253 5.52 -2.65 23.35
CA PRO A 253 6.26 -1.43 23.67
C PRO A 253 7.57 -1.25 22.90
N LYS A 254 8.27 -2.33 22.54
CA LYS A 254 9.49 -2.27 21.72
C LYS A 254 9.17 -1.76 20.32
N VAL A 255 8.13 -2.33 19.70
CA VAL A 255 7.61 -1.89 18.40
C VAL A 255 7.13 -0.44 18.48
N ALA A 256 6.43 -0.07 19.56
CA ALA A 256 5.99 1.31 19.76
C ALA A 256 7.15 2.31 19.85
N SER A 257 8.23 1.94 20.55
CA SER A 257 9.44 2.76 20.62
C SER A 257 10.10 2.91 19.26
N GLU A 258 10.24 1.83 18.50
CA GLU A 258 10.81 1.89 17.15
C GLU A 258 10.00 2.78 16.21
N LEU A 259 8.66 2.66 16.22
CA LEU A 259 7.79 3.54 15.45
C LEU A 259 7.87 4.99 15.90
N SER A 260 7.97 5.24 17.21
CA SER A 260 8.10 6.60 17.78
C SER A 260 9.35 7.32 17.27
N LEU A 261 10.43 6.58 17.02
CA LEU A 261 11.67 7.10 16.44
C LEU A 261 11.56 7.36 14.93
N ARG A 262 10.60 6.72 14.25
CA ARG A 262 10.40 6.85 12.80
C ARG A 262 9.45 7.97 12.38
N ILE A 263 8.60 8.41 13.30
CA ILE A 263 7.64 9.50 13.08
C ILE A 263 8.32 10.85 12.78
N PRO A 264 9.38 11.29 13.52
CA PRO A 264 10.01 12.59 13.27
C PRO A 264 10.56 12.80 11.86
N HIS A 265 10.98 11.73 11.18
CA HIS A 265 11.49 11.79 9.81
C HIS A 265 10.44 11.39 8.75
N LEU A 266 9.20 11.07 9.15
CA LEU A 266 8.09 10.82 8.22
C LEU A 266 7.82 12.01 7.27
N PRO A 267 7.85 13.28 7.72
CA PRO A 267 7.68 14.43 6.83
C PRO A 267 8.65 14.47 5.66
N LEU A 268 9.92 14.13 5.90
CA LEU A 268 10.95 14.10 4.86
C LEU A 268 10.65 12.99 3.84
N ARG A 269 10.31 11.80 4.33
CA ARG A 269 9.99 10.64 3.48
C ARG A 269 8.75 10.89 2.62
N MET A 270 7.67 11.42 3.19
CA MET A 270 6.43 11.68 2.44
C MET A 270 6.62 12.70 1.33
N LYS A 271 7.40 13.77 1.57
CA LYS A 271 7.77 14.76 0.54
C LYS A 271 8.51 14.10 -0.62
N GLU A 272 9.50 13.28 -0.31
CA GLU A 272 10.32 12.60 -1.33
C GLU A 272 9.51 11.54 -2.11
N HIS A 273 8.72 10.73 -1.42
CA HIS A 273 7.78 9.79 -2.05
C HIS A 273 6.87 10.51 -3.05
N SER A 274 6.30 11.65 -2.65
CA SER A 274 5.41 12.40 -3.51
C SER A 274 6.13 13.06 -4.69
N ALA A 275 7.28 13.68 -4.48
CA ALA A 275 8.02 14.35 -5.54
C ALA A 275 8.43 13.35 -6.64
N ARG A 276 8.89 12.17 -6.25
CA ARG A 276 9.23 11.08 -7.19
C ARG A 276 8.00 10.54 -7.91
N ALA A 277 6.91 10.30 -7.19
CA ALA A 277 5.68 9.82 -7.81
C ALA A 277 5.14 10.80 -8.86
N GLN A 278 5.17 12.11 -8.59
CA GLN A 278 4.84 13.15 -9.57
C GLN A 278 5.72 13.03 -10.83
N ARG A 279 7.05 13.05 -10.65
CA ARG A 279 8.01 12.96 -11.76
C ARG A 279 7.83 11.71 -12.61
N TYR A 280 7.53 10.58 -11.99
CA TYR A 280 7.30 9.31 -12.69
C TYR A 280 5.95 9.29 -13.40
N ALA A 281 4.90 9.81 -12.77
CA ALA A 281 3.57 9.87 -13.35
C ALA A 281 3.53 10.79 -14.58
N GLU A 282 4.11 11.99 -14.49
CA GLU A 282 4.22 12.94 -15.61
C GLU A 282 5.05 12.37 -16.75
N GLY A 283 6.20 11.77 -16.42
CA GLY A 283 7.05 11.15 -17.41
C GLY A 283 6.33 10.02 -18.14
N LEU A 284 5.66 9.11 -17.41
CA LEU A 284 4.90 8.02 -18.01
C LEU A 284 3.73 8.54 -18.86
N GLN A 285 3.02 9.58 -18.41
CA GLN A 285 1.96 10.23 -19.17
C GLN A 285 2.49 10.82 -20.49
N ALA A 286 3.67 11.45 -20.48
CA ALA A 286 4.33 11.96 -21.69
C ALA A 286 4.72 10.85 -22.68
N LEU A 287 4.89 9.61 -22.21
CA LEU A 287 5.12 8.42 -23.06
C LEU A 287 3.82 7.80 -23.60
N GLY A 288 2.65 8.37 -23.27
CA GLY A 288 1.35 7.84 -23.64
C GLY A 288 0.83 6.73 -22.72
N ALA A 289 1.43 6.57 -21.53
CA ALA A 289 0.94 5.60 -20.55
C ALA A 289 -0.39 6.06 -19.94
N ARG A 290 -1.29 5.09 -19.74
CA ARG A 290 -2.49 5.30 -18.92
C ARG A 290 -2.09 5.19 -17.45
N VAL A 291 -1.87 6.33 -16.81
CA VAL A 291 -1.45 6.45 -15.41
C VAL A 291 -2.59 6.99 -14.58
N VAL A 292 -2.83 6.38 -13.41
CA VAL A 292 -3.66 7.00 -12.37
C VAL A 292 -2.71 7.51 -11.30
N TYR A 293 -2.67 8.84 -11.13
CA TYR A 293 -1.96 9.49 -10.05
C TYR A 293 -2.71 10.77 -9.67
N PRO A 294 -3.06 11.00 -8.39
CA PRO A 294 -3.84 12.16 -7.98
C PRO A 294 -3.17 13.52 -8.23
N GLY A 295 -1.84 13.54 -8.40
CA GLY A 295 -1.10 14.76 -8.74
C GLY A 295 -1.11 15.15 -10.22
N LEU A 296 -1.65 14.30 -11.11
CA LEU A 296 -1.83 14.66 -12.53
C LEU A 296 -3.10 15.49 -12.70
N ALA A 297 -3.04 16.55 -13.51
CA ALA A 297 -4.21 17.38 -13.85
C ALA A 297 -5.35 16.59 -14.54
N SER A 298 -5.02 15.45 -15.17
CA SER A 298 -5.99 14.55 -15.78
C SER A 298 -6.75 13.68 -14.77
N HIS A 299 -6.34 13.65 -13.50
CA HIS A 299 -7.02 12.87 -12.48
C HIS A 299 -8.35 13.56 -12.10
N PRO A 300 -9.49 12.85 -12.09
CA PRO A 300 -10.81 13.49 -11.87
C PRO A 300 -10.89 14.28 -10.56
N GLN A 301 -10.24 13.79 -9.51
CA GLN A 301 -10.19 14.43 -8.20
C GLN A 301 -8.91 15.25 -7.93
N HIS A 302 -8.15 15.65 -8.97
CA HIS A 302 -6.91 16.44 -8.78
C HIS A 302 -7.17 17.73 -7.98
N GLU A 303 -8.13 18.54 -8.44
CA GLU A 303 -8.46 19.82 -7.79
C GLU A 303 -9.06 19.62 -6.38
N LEU A 304 -9.79 18.52 -6.18
CA LEU A 304 -10.29 18.14 -4.85
C LEU A 304 -9.12 17.89 -3.90
N LEU A 305 -8.19 17.00 -4.24
CA LEU A 305 -7.05 16.70 -3.37
C LEU A 305 -6.18 17.93 -3.13
N LYS A 306 -5.90 18.72 -4.18
CA LYS A 306 -5.13 19.96 -4.07
C LYS A 306 -5.74 20.95 -3.07
N ARG A 307 -7.07 21.03 -3.00
CA ARG A 307 -7.80 21.86 -2.03
C ARG A 307 -7.75 21.29 -0.61
N LEU A 308 -7.79 19.97 -0.46
CA LEU A 308 -7.84 19.29 0.84
C LEU A 308 -6.45 19.07 1.48
N ALA A 309 -5.41 18.99 0.66
CA ALA A 309 -4.07 18.59 1.09
C ALA A 309 -3.38 19.63 1.97
N ASN A 310 -2.59 19.15 2.94
CA ASN A 310 -1.66 20.00 3.67
C ASN A 310 -0.56 20.49 2.71
N PRO A 311 -0.23 21.79 2.69
CA PRO A 311 0.79 22.33 1.81
C PRO A 311 2.16 21.68 2.02
N GLY A 312 2.88 21.46 0.92
CA GLY A 312 4.28 21.02 0.95
C GLY A 312 4.51 19.51 1.06
N TYR A 313 3.47 18.68 1.12
CA TYR A 313 3.58 17.21 1.14
C TYR A 313 3.24 16.53 -0.20
N GLY A 314 2.73 17.29 -1.18
CA GLY A 314 2.38 16.80 -2.51
C GLY A 314 1.11 15.92 -2.53
N PHE A 315 1.10 14.90 -3.39
CA PHE A 315 -0.06 14.05 -3.71
C PHE A 315 0.14 12.57 -3.35
N GLY A 316 1.14 12.27 -2.49
CA GLY A 316 1.42 10.92 -2.00
C GLY A 316 2.31 10.09 -2.93
N GLY A 317 2.72 8.90 -2.44
CA GLY A 317 3.71 8.02 -3.08
C GLY A 317 3.13 6.84 -3.86
N MET A 318 1.84 6.86 -4.17
CA MET A 318 1.14 5.76 -4.84
C MET A 318 0.72 6.18 -6.24
N LEU A 319 1.02 5.37 -7.26
CA LEU A 319 0.51 5.53 -8.61
C LEU A 319 0.16 4.16 -9.20
N THR A 320 -0.68 4.14 -10.23
CA THR A 320 -0.93 2.93 -11.02
C THR A 320 -0.69 3.17 -12.49
N VAL A 321 -0.32 2.10 -13.21
CA VAL A 321 -0.13 2.10 -14.66
C VAL A 321 -0.93 0.97 -15.25
N GLU A 322 -1.75 1.28 -16.25
CA GLU A 322 -2.57 0.32 -16.97
C GLU A 322 -1.85 -0.21 -18.22
N LEU A 323 -1.58 -1.53 -18.25
CA LEU A 323 -0.79 -2.21 -19.28
C LEU A 323 -1.64 -3.01 -20.27
N GLY A 324 -2.97 -3.03 -20.11
CA GLY A 324 -3.95 -3.68 -20.98
C GLY A 324 -4.04 -5.20 -20.82
N SER A 325 -3.00 -5.86 -20.31
CA SER A 325 -3.02 -7.29 -20.00
C SER A 325 -2.12 -7.65 -18.83
N LEU A 326 -2.46 -8.74 -18.12
CA LEU A 326 -1.68 -9.26 -17.00
C LEU A 326 -0.26 -9.65 -17.43
N ASP A 327 -0.07 -10.13 -18.66
CA ASP A 327 1.24 -10.53 -19.15
C ASP A 327 2.17 -9.34 -19.39
N ARG A 328 1.64 -8.21 -19.88
CA ARG A 328 2.40 -6.95 -19.98
C ARG A 328 2.72 -6.38 -18.60
N ALA A 329 1.79 -6.47 -17.65
CA ALA A 329 2.01 -6.10 -16.26
C ALA A 329 3.14 -6.91 -15.61
N LYS A 330 3.12 -8.26 -15.75
CA LYS A 330 4.19 -9.16 -15.29
C LYS A 330 5.53 -8.80 -15.93
N SER A 331 5.55 -8.64 -17.26
CA SER A 331 6.77 -8.32 -18.02
C SER A 331 7.42 -7.01 -17.56
N LEU A 332 6.60 -5.97 -17.27
CA LEU A 332 7.09 -4.71 -16.74
C LEU A 332 7.76 -4.91 -15.37
N MET A 333 7.03 -5.53 -14.43
CA MET A 333 7.48 -5.72 -13.05
C MET A 333 8.74 -6.59 -12.98
N GLU A 334 8.82 -7.67 -13.75
CA GLU A 334 9.99 -8.54 -13.82
C GLU A 334 11.21 -7.82 -14.35
N ARG A 335 11.05 -6.99 -15.39
CA ARG A 335 12.15 -6.21 -15.95
C ARG A 335 12.63 -5.16 -14.95
N LEU A 336 11.71 -4.46 -14.30
CA LEU A 336 12.03 -3.48 -13.27
C LEU A 336 12.81 -4.11 -12.11
N GLN A 337 12.38 -5.25 -11.59
CA GLN A 337 13.07 -5.91 -10.49
C GLN A 337 14.36 -6.62 -10.94
N ASN A 338 14.26 -7.54 -11.90
CA ASN A 338 15.32 -8.53 -12.16
C ASN A 338 16.40 -8.02 -13.14
N LYS A 339 16.09 -7.02 -13.97
CA LYS A 339 17.08 -6.39 -14.86
C LYS A 339 17.63 -5.10 -14.24
N HIS A 340 16.74 -4.26 -13.74
CA HIS A 340 17.07 -2.88 -13.38
C HIS A 340 17.30 -2.65 -11.88
N GLY A 341 16.84 -3.56 -11.02
CA GLY A 341 16.86 -3.35 -9.57
C GLY A 341 16.07 -2.11 -9.14
N PHE A 342 15.02 -1.73 -9.90
CA PHE A 342 14.19 -0.54 -9.66
C PHE A 342 13.38 -0.61 -8.36
N GLY A 343 12.98 -1.83 -7.98
CA GLY A 343 12.13 -2.11 -6.84
C GLY A 343 11.80 -3.59 -6.76
N LEU A 344 10.87 -3.93 -5.87
CA LEU A 344 10.50 -5.31 -5.54
C LEU A 344 9.04 -5.61 -5.92
N MET A 345 8.80 -6.79 -6.48
CA MET A 345 7.49 -7.37 -6.68
C MET A 345 6.99 -7.94 -5.36
N ALA A 346 6.22 -7.15 -4.62
CA ALA A 346 5.67 -7.53 -3.33
C ALA A 346 4.37 -6.79 -3.07
N VAL A 347 3.48 -7.41 -2.29
CA VAL A 347 2.35 -6.72 -1.66
C VAL A 347 2.88 -5.75 -0.57
N SER A 348 1.97 -5.00 0.06
CA SER A 348 2.29 -3.83 0.90
C SER A 348 2.69 -2.59 0.09
N LEU A 349 3.12 -1.53 0.77
CA LEU A 349 3.43 -0.20 0.25
C LEU A 349 4.09 0.68 1.32
N GLY A 350 4.59 1.84 0.91
CA GLY A 350 5.21 2.83 1.79
C GLY A 350 6.58 2.44 2.30
N TYR A 351 7.24 1.49 1.62
CA TYR A 351 8.61 1.07 1.90
C TYR A 351 9.62 2.09 1.35
N PHE A 352 10.82 2.15 1.91
CA PHE A 352 11.87 3.03 1.41
C PHE A 352 12.34 2.64 0.00
N ASP A 353 12.21 1.37 -0.42
CA ASP A 353 12.40 0.97 -1.81
C ASP A 353 11.06 0.82 -2.53
N THR A 354 11.07 0.87 -3.86
CA THR A 354 9.85 0.81 -4.65
C THR A 354 9.22 -0.58 -4.58
N LEU A 355 7.90 -0.65 -4.32
CA LEU A 355 7.14 -1.90 -4.36
C LEU A 355 6.16 -1.90 -5.54
N MET A 356 5.96 -3.07 -6.15
CA MET A 356 5.15 -3.26 -7.35
C MET A 356 4.26 -4.48 -7.19
N SER A 357 3.00 -4.39 -7.63
CA SER A 357 2.07 -5.52 -7.62
C SER A 357 1.00 -5.38 -8.72
N ALA A 358 0.63 -6.49 -9.35
CA ALA A 358 -0.56 -6.55 -10.21
C ALA A 358 -1.82 -6.71 -9.35
N SER A 359 -2.64 -5.68 -9.26
CA SER A 359 -3.67 -5.56 -8.21
C SER A 359 -4.76 -6.62 -8.28
N ALA A 360 -5.33 -6.87 -9.46
CA ALA A 360 -6.39 -7.88 -9.64
C ALA A 360 -5.94 -9.29 -9.23
N ALA A 361 -4.69 -9.65 -9.50
CA ALA A 361 -4.13 -10.97 -9.21
C ALA A 361 -3.50 -11.09 -7.81
N SER A 362 -3.57 -10.05 -6.97
CA SER A 362 -2.92 -10.05 -5.64
C SER A 362 -3.75 -9.36 -4.57
N THR A 363 -3.61 -8.04 -4.38
CA THR A 363 -4.22 -7.32 -3.26
C THR A 363 -5.74 -7.24 -3.30
N SER A 364 -6.33 -7.55 -4.46
CA SER A 364 -7.76 -7.58 -4.72
C SER A 364 -8.23 -8.97 -5.15
N SER A 365 -7.47 -10.03 -4.85
CA SER A 365 -7.81 -11.41 -5.24
C SER A 365 -9.07 -11.96 -4.56
N GLU A 366 -9.52 -11.34 -3.48
CA GLU A 366 -10.76 -11.69 -2.78
C GLU A 366 -12.01 -11.19 -3.51
N LEU A 367 -11.86 -10.31 -4.52
CA LEU A 367 -12.97 -9.79 -5.31
C LEU A 367 -13.25 -10.70 -6.50
N ASP A 368 -14.53 -10.95 -6.78
CA ASP A 368 -14.92 -11.67 -7.99
C ASP A 368 -14.76 -10.80 -9.27
N PRO A 369 -14.87 -11.36 -10.48
CA PRO A 369 -14.70 -10.59 -11.72
C PRO A 369 -15.67 -9.41 -11.88
N ALA A 370 -16.91 -9.52 -11.38
CA ALA A 370 -17.89 -8.45 -11.45
C ALA A 370 -17.56 -7.33 -10.46
N GLU A 371 -17.10 -7.69 -9.26
CA GLU A 371 -16.62 -6.75 -8.23
C GLU A 371 -15.36 -6.03 -8.68
N LEU A 372 -14.38 -6.73 -9.29
CA LEU A 372 -13.20 -6.11 -9.88
C LEU A 372 -13.57 -5.09 -10.97
N ALA A 373 -14.51 -5.45 -11.85
CA ALA A 373 -15.00 -4.55 -12.89
C ALA A 373 -15.70 -3.32 -12.29
N ALA A 374 -16.58 -3.52 -11.30
CA ALA A 374 -17.27 -2.44 -10.59
C ALA A 374 -16.31 -1.51 -9.85
N ALA A 375 -15.21 -2.05 -9.32
CA ALA A 375 -14.14 -1.29 -8.66
C ALA A 375 -13.16 -0.64 -9.66
N GLY A 376 -13.26 -0.90 -10.97
CA GLY A 376 -12.36 -0.37 -11.99
C GLY A 376 -10.96 -0.98 -11.99
N ILE A 377 -10.82 -2.22 -11.51
CA ILE A 377 -9.54 -2.91 -11.37
C ILE A 377 -9.36 -3.90 -12.52
N SER A 378 -8.52 -3.58 -13.49
CA SER A 378 -8.21 -4.47 -14.60
C SER A 378 -7.10 -5.48 -14.25
N GLY A 379 -7.03 -6.58 -15.01
CA GLY A 379 -5.92 -7.54 -14.92
C GLY A 379 -4.55 -6.97 -15.31
N GLY A 380 -4.50 -5.86 -16.05
CA GLY A 380 -3.27 -5.18 -16.47
C GLY A 380 -2.83 -4.04 -15.55
N LEU A 381 -3.56 -3.79 -14.45
CA LEU A 381 -3.27 -2.69 -13.54
C LEU A 381 -2.07 -3.01 -12.63
N VAL A 382 -0.96 -2.33 -12.86
CA VAL A 382 0.22 -2.37 -11.99
C VAL A 382 0.15 -1.23 -10.99
N ARG A 383 0.08 -1.55 -9.70
CA ARG A 383 0.21 -0.58 -8.61
C ARG A 383 1.67 -0.45 -8.22
N ILE A 384 2.15 0.79 -8.12
CA ILE A 384 3.52 1.13 -7.75
C ILE A 384 3.47 2.00 -6.49
N SER A 385 4.12 1.53 -5.43
CA SER A 385 4.44 2.33 -4.25
C SER A 385 5.87 2.82 -4.39
N VAL A 386 6.03 4.09 -4.73
CA VAL A 386 7.31 4.70 -5.09
C VAL A 386 8.18 4.82 -3.85
N GLY A 387 9.40 4.28 -3.87
CA GLY A 387 10.39 4.42 -2.80
C GLY A 387 11.22 5.71 -2.88
N VAL A 388 12.18 5.86 -1.97
CA VAL A 388 13.11 7.00 -1.85
C VAL A 388 14.58 6.65 -2.10
N THR A 389 14.90 5.38 -2.41
CA THR A 389 16.29 4.94 -2.69
C THR A 389 16.74 5.27 -4.12
N GLY A 390 18.06 5.45 -4.30
CA GLY A 390 18.65 5.85 -5.58
C GLY A 390 18.35 7.30 -5.95
N THR A 391 18.95 7.80 -7.03
CA THR A 391 18.62 9.15 -7.53
C THR A 391 17.33 9.12 -8.34
N VAL A 392 16.60 10.26 -8.37
CA VAL A 392 15.34 10.37 -9.11
C VAL A 392 15.52 10.00 -10.59
N GLU A 393 16.55 10.54 -11.24
CA GLU A 393 16.78 10.30 -12.67
C GLU A 393 17.28 8.88 -12.97
N GLN A 394 18.04 8.25 -12.07
CA GLN A 394 18.41 6.84 -12.22
C GLN A 394 17.15 5.96 -12.23
N ARG A 395 16.30 6.13 -11.22
CA ARG A 395 15.06 5.36 -11.08
C ARG A 395 14.08 5.65 -12.22
N TRP A 396 13.97 6.91 -12.64
CA TRP A 396 13.19 7.29 -13.80
C TRP A 396 13.69 6.60 -15.08
N GLY A 397 14.99 6.63 -15.37
CA GLY A 397 15.55 6.00 -16.57
C GLY A 397 15.27 4.48 -16.63
N GLN A 398 15.34 3.80 -15.48
CA GLN A 398 14.98 2.39 -15.35
C GLN A 398 13.50 2.15 -15.68
N LEU A 399 12.61 2.99 -15.14
CA LEU A 399 11.17 2.93 -15.37
C LEU A 399 10.80 3.20 -16.82
N GLU A 400 11.37 4.25 -17.41
CA GLU A 400 11.17 4.65 -18.79
C GLU A 400 11.58 3.55 -19.77
N GLU A 401 12.80 3.02 -19.65
CA GLU A 401 13.28 1.95 -20.54
C GLU A 401 12.38 0.71 -20.44
N ALA A 402 11.99 0.33 -19.21
CA ALA A 402 11.15 -0.82 -19.00
C ALA A 402 9.76 -0.62 -19.61
N TYR A 403 9.13 0.54 -19.37
CA TYR A 403 7.83 0.89 -19.94
C TYR A 403 7.86 0.86 -21.48
N ARG A 404 8.84 1.53 -22.11
CA ARG A 404 8.98 1.53 -23.58
C ARG A 404 9.10 0.11 -24.15
N SER A 405 9.85 -0.77 -23.47
CA SER A 405 10.04 -2.15 -23.93
C SER A 405 8.76 -2.99 -23.92
N VAL A 406 7.85 -2.75 -22.97
CA VAL A 406 6.57 -3.48 -22.88
C VAL A 406 5.43 -2.76 -23.61
N ALA A 407 5.59 -1.46 -23.89
CA ALA A 407 4.63 -0.67 -24.66
C ALA A 407 4.55 -1.08 -26.14
N GLN A 408 5.66 -1.59 -26.67
CA GLN A 408 5.75 -2.08 -28.05
C GLN A 408 5.14 -3.48 -28.25
N VAL A 409 4.82 -4.19 -27.16
CA VAL A 409 4.25 -5.55 -27.21
C VAL A 409 2.72 -5.44 -27.28
N PRO A 410 2.05 -6.05 -28.27
CA PRO A 410 0.58 -6.10 -28.31
C PRO A 410 0.03 -6.72 -27.03
N ALA A 411 -1.08 -6.19 -26.49
CA ALA A 411 -1.66 -6.69 -25.24
C ALA A 411 -2.07 -8.17 -25.29
N SER A 412 -2.34 -8.71 -26.49
CA SER A 412 -2.69 -10.11 -26.77
C SER A 412 -1.48 -11.04 -26.96
N ALA A 413 -0.27 -10.50 -27.07
CA ALA A 413 0.92 -11.32 -27.30
C ALA A 413 1.36 -11.99 -25.99
N LYS A 414 1.38 -13.33 -25.98
CA LYS A 414 1.99 -14.09 -24.88
C LYS A 414 3.50 -13.84 -24.89
N PRO A 415 4.12 -13.50 -23.76
CA PRO A 415 5.55 -13.23 -23.71
C PRO A 415 6.34 -14.50 -24.09
N THR A 416 7.36 -14.34 -24.94
CA THR A 416 8.18 -15.43 -25.50
C THR A 416 9.24 -15.98 -24.56
N TYR A 417 9.12 -15.74 -23.25
CA TYR A 417 10.13 -16.12 -22.27
C TYR A 417 9.61 -17.21 -21.34
N LYS A 418 10.41 -18.27 -21.20
CA LYS A 418 10.15 -19.40 -20.29
C LYS A 418 11.25 -19.45 -19.23
N ALA A 419 10.88 -19.51 -17.95
CA ALA A 419 11.82 -19.78 -16.86
C ALA A 419 11.83 -21.29 -16.58
N VAL A 420 13.00 -21.87 -16.36
CA VAL A 420 13.14 -23.29 -16.02
C VAL A 420 13.88 -23.41 -14.70
N GLN A 421 13.32 -24.19 -13.78
CA GLN A 421 13.99 -24.60 -12.57
C GLN A 421 14.97 -25.74 -12.88
N VAL A 422 16.24 -25.51 -12.56
CA VAL A 422 17.27 -26.54 -12.60
C VAL A 422 17.76 -26.77 -11.18
N SER A 423 17.59 -27.99 -10.66
CA SER A 423 18.16 -28.40 -9.38
C SER A 423 19.40 -29.25 -9.63
N ARG A 424 20.51 -28.89 -8.99
CA ARG A 424 21.74 -29.68 -8.96
C ARG A 424 21.83 -30.43 -7.64
N ASP A 425 21.97 -31.75 -7.74
CA ASP A 425 22.37 -32.57 -6.59
C ASP A 425 23.86 -32.33 -6.30
N MET A 426 24.18 -31.93 -5.07
CA MET A 426 25.55 -31.56 -4.70
C MET A 426 26.48 -32.75 -4.45
N HIS A 427 25.93 -33.96 -4.29
CA HIS A 427 26.71 -35.18 -4.08
C HIS A 427 26.98 -35.92 -5.39
N THR A 428 25.97 -36.04 -6.26
CA THR A 428 26.10 -36.76 -7.53
C THR A 428 26.45 -35.84 -8.69
N GLY A 429 26.27 -34.53 -8.53
CA GLY A 429 26.43 -33.55 -9.59
C GLY A 429 25.29 -33.58 -10.62
N GLU A 430 24.29 -34.45 -10.42
CA GLU A 430 23.22 -34.69 -11.37
C GLU A 430 22.29 -33.48 -11.46
N LEU A 431 21.98 -33.07 -12.69
CA LEU A 431 21.12 -31.93 -12.98
C LEU A 431 19.72 -32.45 -13.27
N LYS A 432 18.81 -32.27 -12.32
CA LYS A 432 17.40 -32.56 -12.53
C LYS A 432 16.70 -31.32 -13.08
N ARG A 433 16.19 -31.46 -14.30
CA ARG A 433 15.31 -30.49 -14.94
C ARG A 433 13.90 -30.80 -14.51
N THR A 434 13.23 -29.83 -13.91
CA THR A 434 11.79 -29.92 -13.72
C THR A 434 11.19 -28.81 -14.55
N PRO A 435 10.26 -29.10 -15.47
CA PRO A 435 9.41 -28.07 -16.04
C PRO A 435 8.69 -27.39 -14.87
N SER A 436 9.23 -26.29 -14.39
CA SER A 436 8.51 -25.41 -13.49
C SER A 436 7.62 -24.56 -14.38
N TRP A 437 6.31 -24.64 -14.20
CA TRP A 437 5.43 -23.59 -14.67
C TRP A 437 4.51 -23.13 -13.56
N HIS A 438 4.77 -21.92 -13.07
CA HIS A 438 3.75 -20.95 -12.73
C HIS A 438 4.14 -19.61 -13.37
N SER A 439 4.02 -19.50 -14.69
CA SER A 439 3.43 -18.29 -15.28
C SER A 439 1.94 -18.45 -15.05
N PHE A 440 1.33 -17.60 -14.21
CA PHE A 440 -0.08 -17.76 -13.86
C PHE A 440 -0.99 -17.59 -15.09
N GLY A 441 -1.56 -18.71 -15.53
CA GLY A 441 -2.80 -18.86 -16.29
C GLY A 441 -3.37 -20.23 -15.90
N THR A 442 -4.50 -20.25 -15.22
CA THR A 442 -5.18 -21.46 -14.77
C THR A 442 -5.88 -22.16 -15.93
N ARG A 443 -5.94 -23.50 -15.84
CA ARG A 443 -6.84 -24.35 -16.65
C ARG A 443 -8.28 -23.86 -16.52
N ASP A 444 -8.95 -23.70 -17.66
CA ASP A 444 -10.40 -23.61 -17.74
C ASP A 444 -11.02 -24.92 -17.23
N SER A 445 -11.97 -24.79 -16.30
CA SER A 445 -12.80 -25.89 -15.82
C SER A 445 -14.03 -26.02 -16.72
N ALA A 446 -14.08 -27.10 -17.50
CA ALA A 446 -15.32 -27.63 -18.05
C ALA A 446 -15.49 -29.08 -17.59
N GLY A 447 -16.39 -29.26 -16.61
CA GLY A 447 -17.19 -30.47 -16.34
C GLY A 447 -16.51 -31.82 -16.11
N GLY A 448 -16.71 -32.41 -14.93
CA GLY A 448 -16.64 -33.87 -14.76
C GLY A 448 -16.11 -34.33 -13.40
N SER A 449 -16.98 -34.98 -12.64
CA SER A 449 -16.74 -35.70 -11.38
C SER A 449 -15.68 -36.82 -11.46
N GLY A 450 -15.01 -37.10 -10.34
CA GLY A 450 -14.52 -38.44 -10.02
C GLY A 450 -13.03 -38.56 -9.68
N ASP A 451 -12.80 -38.95 -8.41
CA ASP A 451 -11.76 -39.81 -7.84
C ASP A 451 -10.27 -39.60 -8.11
N GLU A 452 -9.56 -39.56 -6.98
CA GLU A 452 -8.15 -39.88 -6.82
C GLU A 452 -7.85 -41.27 -7.41
N ASN A 453 -6.89 -41.35 -8.34
CA ASN A 453 -5.97 -42.48 -8.44
C ASN A 453 -4.76 -42.15 -9.30
N GLU A 454 -3.61 -42.64 -8.83
CA GLU A 454 -2.32 -42.67 -9.49
C GLU A 454 -2.35 -43.50 -10.79
N ASP A 455 -1.40 -43.15 -11.66
CA ASP A 455 -0.87 -43.92 -12.79
C ASP A 455 -1.76 -44.21 -14.00
N GLY A 456 -1.40 -43.54 -15.10
CA GLY A 456 -1.89 -43.85 -16.44
C GLY A 456 -1.28 -42.93 -17.48
N THR A 457 -0.11 -43.30 -17.99
CA THR A 457 0.49 -42.75 -19.21
C THR A 457 -0.55 -42.64 -20.33
N SER A 458 -0.81 -41.43 -20.80
CA SER A 458 -1.51 -41.18 -22.06
C SER A 458 -0.79 -40.08 -22.84
N THR A 459 -0.08 -40.56 -23.85
CA THR A 459 0.57 -39.81 -24.92
C THR A 459 -0.49 -39.12 -25.78
N ALA A 460 -0.56 -37.80 -25.70
CA ALA A 460 -1.08 -36.96 -26.77
C ALA A 460 0.04 -36.01 -27.21
N THR A 461 0.57 -36.29 -28.39
CA THR A 461 1.65 -35.59 -29.08
C THR A 461 1.19 -34.20 -29.51
N GLU A 462 1.43 -33.18 -28.69
CA GLU A 462 1.71 -31.84 -29.20
C GLU A 462 3.15 -31.83 -29.71
N SER A 463 3.33 -31.46 -30.97
CA SER A 463 4.62 -31.35 -31.65
C SER A 463 5.62 -30.58 -30.80
N ALA A 464 6.55 -31.31 -30.18
CA ALA A 464 7.65 -30.77 -29.41
C ALA A 464 8.52 -29.90 -30.33
N ILE A 465 8.38 -28.58 -30.20
CA ILE A 465 9.50 -27.71 -30.54
C ILE A 465 10.62 -28.12 -29.58
N PRO A 466 11.80 -28.58 -30.06
CA PRO A 466 12.88 -29.00 -29.19
C PRO A 466 13.23 -27.85 -28.25
N LEU A 467 13.23 -28.12 -26.94
CA LEU A 467 13.82 -27.19 -25.99
C LEU A 467 15.34 -27.16 -26.23
N PRO A 468 16.01 -26.01 -26.11
CA PRO A 468 17.45 -25.90 -26.29
C PRO A 468 18.21 -26.91 -25.42
N GLU A 469 19.35 -27.41 -25.92
CA GLU A 469 20.17 -28.36 -25.18
C GLU A 469 20.78 -27.68 -23.94
N LEU A 470 21.26 -28.46 -22.96
CA LEU A 470 21.85 -27.92 -21.71
C LEU A 470 23.04 -26.98 -22.01
N ALA A 471 23.67 -27.13 -23.18
CA ALA A 471 24.74 -26.27 -23.69
C ALA A 471 24.27 -24.86 -24.09
N ASP A 472 22.99 -24.67 -24.42
CA ASP A 472 22.43 -23.37 -24.83
C ASP A 472 22.07 -22.47 -23.63
N LEU A 473 22.22 -22.98 -22.40
CA LEU A 473 21.99 -22.25 -21.15
C LEU A 473 23.22 -21.43 -20.70
N ALA A 474 24.18 -21.17 -21.60
CA ALA A 474 25.49 -20.57 -21.34
C ALA A 474 25.49 -19.07 -20.94
N GLY A 475 24.43 -18.61 -20.28
CA GLY A 475 24.41 -17.31 -19.58
C GLY A 475 24.67 -17.49 -18.08
N PRO A 476 25.24 -16.49 -17.39
CA PRO A 476 25.37 -16.53 -15.94
C PRO A 476 23.97 -16.68 -15.29
N PRO A 477 23.82 -17.50 -14.24
CA PRO A 477 22.53 -17.75 -13.60
C PRO A 477 21.96 -16.44 -13.03
N ILE A 478 20.66 -16.23 -13.22
CA ILE A 478 19.96 -15.01 -12.77
C ILE A 478 19.83 -14.98 -11.25
N LYS A 479 19.75 -16.17 -10.63
CA LYS A 479 19.68 -16.34 -9.17
C LYS A 479 20.15 -17.75 -8.80
N VAL A 480 20.90 -17.85 -7.71
CA VAL A 480 21.33 -19.12 -7.09
C VAL A 480 20.78 -19.17 -5.67
N ARG A 481 20.08 -20.24 -5.31
CA ARG A 481 19.60 -20.48 -3.93
C ARG A 481 20.06 -21.85 -3.46
N ARG A 482 20.69 -21.90 -2.27
CA ARG A 482 21.05 -23.15 -1.59
C ARG A 482 19.91 -23.61 -0.69
N LEU A 483 19.52 -24.86 -0.82
CA LEU A 483 18.49 -25.52 -0.01
C LEU A 483 19.00 -26.91 0.36
N GLY A 484 19.48 -27.08 1.59
CA GLY A 484 20.06 -28.35 2.04
C GLY A 484 21.20 -28.82 1.15
N ALA A 485 21.10 -30.04 0.61
CA ALA A 485 22.06 -30.67 -0.29
C ALA A 485 21.88 -30.31 -1.78
N SER A 486 21.12 -29.25 -2.11
CA SER A 486 20.82 -28.87 -3.49
C SER A 486 21.11 -27.39 -3.76
N GLU A 487 21.57 -27.11 -4.99
CA GLU A 487 21.65 -25.76 -5.54
C GLU A 487 20.59 -25.57 -6.63
N ILE A 488 19.79 -24.51 -6.52
CA ILE A 488 18.75 -24.15 -7.49
C ILE A 488 19.24 -23.01 -8.36
N TYR A 489 19.21 -23.23 -9.67
CA TYR A 489 19.60 -22.26 -10.69
C TYR A 489 18.35 -21.79 -11.46
N TYR A 490 18.22 -20.47 -11.58
CA TYR A 490 17.20 -19.85 -12.43
C TYR A 490 17.87 -19.32 -13.69
N THR A 491 17.41 -19.79 -14.86
CA THR A 491 17.90 -19.32 -16.17
C THR A 491 16.74 -18.94 -17.08
N LYS A 492 16.99 -17.96 -17.95
CA LYS A 492 16.02 -17.46 -18.93
C LYS A 492 16.20 -18.22 -20.22
N LEU A 493 15.17 -18.91 -20.70
CA LEU A 493 15.14 -19.37 -22.08
C LEU A 493 14.74 -18.21 -22.99
N VAL A 494 15.64 -17.88 -23.92
CA VAL A 494 15.33 -17.03 -25.07
C VAL A 494 15.11 -17.99 -26.24
N HIS A 495 13.88 -18.09 -26.74
CA HIS A 495 13.67 -18.73 -28.03
C HIS A 495 14.35 -17.87 -29.12
N PRO A 496 14.99 -18.48 -30.14
CA PRO A 496 15.51 -17.73 -31.27
C PRO A 496 14.37 -16.87 -31.85
N GLN A 497 14.63 -15.57 -31.97
CA GLN A 497 13.65 -14.59 -32.38
C GLN A 497 13.02 -15.00 -33.73
N ALA A 498 11.71 -14.80 -33.88
CA ALA A 498 11.18 -14.52 -35.21
C ALA A 498 11.93 -13.28 -35.75
N PRO A 499 12.34 -13.28 -37.04
CA PRO A 499 13.24 -12.26 -37.57
C PRO A 499 12.73 -10.87 -37.25
N ALA A 500 13.63 -10.01 -36.78
CA ALA A 500 13.34 -8.62 -36.47
C ALA A 500 12.56 -7.98 -37.62
N ALA A 501 11.41 -7.38 -37.32
CA ALA A 501 10.78 -6.49 -38.28
C ALA A 501 11.82 -5.42 -38.67
N ALA A 502 12.00 -5.23 -39.98
CA ALA A 502 13.02 -4.37 -40.55
C ALA A 502 13.05 -3.00 -39.85
N PRO A 503 14.24 -2.43 -39.59
CA PRO A 503 14.33 -1.11 -39.00
C PRO A 503 13.54 -0.13 -39.88
N LEU A 504 12.65 0.64 -39.26
CA LEU A 504 11.98 1.75 -39.93
C LEU A 504 13.06 2.71 -40.42
N LEU A 505 13.12 2.88 -41.75
CA LEU A 505 14.01 3.84 -42.41
C LEU A 505 13.79 5.24 -41.80
N PRO A 506 14.86 6.04 -41.65
CA PRO A 506 14.71 7.40 -41.17
C PRO A 506 13.84 8.19 -42.15
N LEU A 507 12.91 8.97 -41.61
CA LEU A 507 12.11 9.95 -42.34
C LEU A 507 13.05 10.89 -43.10
N SER A 508 13.16 10.67 -44.40
CA SER A 508 13.79 11.60 -45.32
C SER A 508 12.91 12.84 -45.41
N ALA A 509 13.45 13.97 -44.97
CA ALA A 509 12.89 15.27 -45.27
C ALA A 509 13.11 15.56 -46.77
N GLN A 510 12.03 15.62 -47.54
CA GLN A 510 12.02 16.32 -48.82
C GLN A 510 11.13 17.55 -48.72
N GLY A 511 11.72 18.71 -49.03
CA GLY A 511 11.04 19.76 -49.78
C GLY A 511 11.01 21.16 -49.16
N SER A 512 12.02 22.00 -49.45
CA SER A 512 11.86 23.21 -50.30
C SER A 512 13.15 24.06 -50.33
N VAL A 513 13.84 24.14 -51.47
CA VAL A 513 13.88 25.21 -52.50
C VAL A 513 14.81 26.40 -52.21
N ASN A 514 15.95 26.41 -52.92
CA ASN A 514 16.78 27.49 -53.51
C ASN A 514 17.00 28.85 -52.83
N ALA A 515 18.28 29.26 -52.63
CA ALA A 515 19.06 30.14 -53.53
C ALA A 515 20.27 30.85 -52.83
N GLY A 516 21.47 30.85 -53.45
CA GLY A 516 22.41 32.00 -53.44
C GLY A 516 23.64 32.06 -52.49
N VAL A 517 24.79 31.46 -52.89
CA VAL A 517 26.16 32.03 -53.11
C VAL A 517 26.72 33.15 -52.16
N PRO A 518 28.05 33.27 -51.83
CA PRO A 518 29.13 32.32 -51.47
C PRO A 518 29.98 32.77 -50.23
N ALA A 519 31.04 32.01 -49.92
CA ALA A 519 32.01 32.20 -48.81
C ALA A 519 32.97 33.42 -48.94
N PRO A 520 33.64 33.80 -47.84
CA PRO A 520 35.10 33.61 -47.70
C PRO A 520 35.45 33.05 -46.30
N GLY A 521 36.56 32.40 -45.97
CA GLY A 521 37.94 32.43 -46.46
C GLY A 521 38.87 32.59 -45.24
N GLY A 522 39.85 31.69 -45.07
CA GLY A 522 40.92 31.73 -44.05
C GLY A 522 40.51 31.10 -42.72
N GLY A 523 41.23 30.16 -42.10
CA GLY A 523 42.66 29.85 -42.06
C GLY A 523 42.97 29.48 -40.60
N PRO A 524 43.85 28.50 -40.32
CA PRO A 524 43.82 27.70 -39.09
C PRO A 524 44.61 28.34 -37.94
N VAL A 525 44.57 27.72 -36.76
CA VAL A 525 45.74 27.34 -35.93
C VAL A 525 45.31 27.16 -34.46
N ALA A 526 45.60 25.96 -33.94
CA ALA A 526 45.64 25.61 -32.51
C ALA A 526 46.94 26.14 -31.86
N PRO A 527 47.04 26.13 -30.53
CA PRO A 527 47.66 24.96 -29.90
C PRO A 527 46.71 24.15 -29.02
#